data_AF-A0A2N1PVM5-F1
#
_entry.id   AF-A0A2N1PVM5-F1
#
_cell.length_a   1.000
_cell.length_b   1.000
_cell.length_c   1.000
_cell.angle_alpha   90.00
_cell.angle_beta   90.00
_cell.angle_gamma   90.00
#
_symmetry.space_group_name_H-M   'P 1'
#
loop_
_entity.id
_entity.type
_entity.pdbx_description
1 polymer ?
#
loop_
_entity_poly.entity_id
_entity_poly.type
_entity_poly.pdbx_seq_one_letter_code
_entity_poly.pdbx_strand_id
1 'polypeptide(L)'
;MNDYLVKAYAFDGTVRIYAATTTNLVEHARKIHDTFPAASAAFGRTLTASLIMGAMYKGDQTLTIRIDGGGPIGKIITQVNANGVVKGLVENPHVHISKKDKLAVGMVVGNNGFIHVTKDLKVRDVFTSSAELQTGEIAEDFTYYFAKSEQIPSSVGLGVLVNEKN
;
A
#
# COMPACT_ATOMS: atom_id res chain seq x y z
N MET A 1 15.40 0.95 -15.27
CA MET A 1 15.80 1.71 -14.06
C MET A 1 15.56 0.82 -12.86
N ASN A 2 16.45 0.81 -11.86
CA ASN A 2 16.29 -0.04 -10.68
C ASN A 2 15.30 0.60 -9.71
N ASP A 3 14.60 -0.24 -8.96
CA ASP A 3 13.76 0.19 -7.84
C ASP A 3 14.64 0.64 -6.67
N TYR A 4 14.21 1.69 -5.96
CA TYR A 4 14.92 2.21 -4.80
C TYR A 4 13.98 3.03 -3.90
N LEU A 5 14.40 3.22 -2.65
CA LEU A 5 13.72 4.06 -1.66
C LEU A 5 14.71 5.03 -1.04
N VAL A 6 14.30 6.28 -0.88
CA VAL A 6 15.07 7.34 -0.21
C VAL A 6 14.34 7.77 1.05
N LYS A 7 15.10 7.99 2.13
CA LYS A 7 14.65 8.58 3.38
C LYS A 7 15.28 9.95 3.52
N ALA A 8 14.48 10.95 3.85
CA ALA A 8 14.96 12.31 4.06
C ALA A 8 14.27 12.94 5.27
N TYR A 9 14.90 13.98 5.80
CA TYR A 9 14.38 14.82 6.86
C TYR A 9 14.40 16.28 6.39
N ALA A 10 13.41 17.05 6.80
CA ALA A 10 13.28 18.47 6.50
C ALA A 10 12.84 19.23 7.77
N PHE A 11 12.90 20.56 7.73
CA PHE A 11 12.50 21.45 8.83
C PHE A 11 13.14 21.02 10.16
N ASP A 12 14.48 20.95 10.19
CA ASP A 12 15.28 20.57 11.36
C ASP A 12 14.87 19.22 11.98
N GLY A 13 14.49 18.26 11.13
CA GLY A 13 14.14 16.91 11.55
C GLY A 13 12.69 16.73 12.02
N THR A 14 11.88 17.79 12.00
CA THR A 14 10.45 17.72 12.37
C THR A 14 9.58 17.11 11.28
N VAL A 15 10.05 17.09 10.03
CA VAL A 15 9.38 16.43 8.90
C VAL A 15 10.22 15.28 8.39
N ARG A 16 9.59 14.12 8.22
CA ARG A 16 10.21 12.90 7.68
C ARG A 16 9.57 12.54 6.35
N ILE A 17 10.40 12.33 5.33
CA ILE A 17 9.98 12.12 3.95
C ILE A 17 10.49 10.76 3.49
N TYR A 18 9.61 10.01 2.83
CA TYR A 18 9.95 8.77 2.14
C TYR A 18 9.50 8.87 0.70
N ALA A 19 10.37 8.49 -0.22
CA ALA A 19 10.04 8.40 -1.64
C ALA A 19 10.58 7.08 -2.19
N ALA A 20 9.79 6.38 -3.00
CA ALA A 20 10.19 5.11 -3.58
C ALA A 20 9.78 5.02 -5.05
N THR A 21 10.64 4.42 -5.86
CA THR A 21 10.31 3.95 -7.21
C THR A 21 10.25 2.43 -7.15
N THR A 22 9.07 1.88 -7.44
CA THR A 22 8.71 0.46 -7.24
C THR A 22 8.20 -0.20 -8.53
N THR A 23 8.60 0.33 -9.70
CA THR A 23 8.09 -0.13 -11.00
C THR A 23 8.35 -1.61 -11.22
N ASN A 24 9.56 -2.10 -10.91
CA ASN A 24 9.90 -3.50 -11.11
C ASN A 24 9.20 -4.43 -10.10
N LEU A 25 9.07 -4.00 -8.84
CA LEU A 25 8.31 -4.69 -7.81
C LEU A 25 6.86 -4.88 -8.23
N VAL A 26 6.20 -3.80 -8.67
CA VAL A 26 4.79 -3.84 -9.08
C VAL A 26 4.62 -4.65 -10.36
N GLU A 27 5.50 -4.53 -11.36
CA GLU A 27 5.41 -5.33 -12.59
C GLU A 27 5.68 -6.82 -12.32
N HIS A 28 6.61 -7.14 -11.42
CA HIS A 28 6.85 -8.52 -11.00
C HIS A 28 5.61 -9.12 -10.32
N ALA A 29 4.99 -8.38 -9.41
CA ALA A 29 3.75 -8.77 -8.77
C ALA A 29 2.60 -8.94 -9.78
N ARG A 30 2.45 -8.00 -10.73
CA ARG A 30 1.45 -8.08 -11.80
C ARG A 30 1.59 -9.37 -12.61
N LYS A 31 2.82 -9.74 -12.99
CA LYS A 31 3.09 -10.97 -13.76
C LYS A 31 2.78 -12.24 -12.97
N ILE A 32 3.12 -12.29 -11.69
CA ILE A 32 2.89 -13.47 -10.85
C ILE A 32 1.40 -13.68 -10.58
N HIS A 33 0.69 -12.59 -10.30
CA HIS A 33 -0.71 -12.64 -9.89
C HIS A 33 -1.69 -12.47 -11.06
N ASP A 34 -1.19 -12.21 -12.27
CA ASP A 34 -1.98 -11.96 -13.48
C ASP A 34 -3.08 -10.89 -13.26
N THR A 35 -2.70 -9.76 -12.65
CA THR A 35 -3.67 -8.74 -12.27
C THR A 35 -4.10 -7.89 -13.47
N PHE A 36 -5.40 -7.63 -13.57
CA PHE A 36 -5.96 -6.68 -14.53
C PHE A 36 -5.62 -5.23 -14.16
N PRO A 37 -5.79 -4.24 -15.05
CA PRO A 37 -5.21 -2.92 -14.85
C PRO A 37 -5.64 -2.21 -13.55
N ALA A 38 -6.91 -2.29 -13.16
CA ALA A 38 -7.39 -1.61 -11.96
C ALA A 38 -6.95 -2.34 -10.67
N ALA A 39 -6.98 -3.68 -10.68
CA ALA A 39 -6.41 -4.49 -9.60
C ALA A 39 -4.90 -4.26 -9.45
N SER A 40 -4.16 -4.13 -10.57
CA SER A 40 -2.73 -3.82 -10.58
C SER A 40 -2.44 -2.46 -9.94
N ALA A 41 -3.27 -1.46 -10.20
CA ALA A 41 -3.13 -0.15 -9.57
C ALA A 41 -3.39 -0.22 -8.06
N ALA A 42 -4.49 -0.87 -7.64
CA ALA A 42 -4.80 -1.05 -6.22
C ALA A 42 -3.67 -1.80 -5.50
N PHE A 43 -3.27 -2.96 -6.03
CA PHE A 43 -2.24 -3.81 -5.44
C PHE A 43 -0.87 -3.13 -5.45
N GLY A 44 -0.49 -2.48 -6.55
CA GLY A 44 0.78 -1.77 -6.68
C GLY A 44 0.91 -0.58 -5.73
N ARG A 45 -0.18 0.18 -5.51
CA ARG A 45 -0.22 1.23 -4.48
C ARG A 45 0.01 0.64 -3.10
N THR A 46 -0.65 -0.46 -2.75
CA THR A 46 -0.48 -1.12 -1.45
C THR A 46 0.93 -1.70 -1.26
N LEU A 47 1.51 -2.33 -2.28
CA LEU A 47 2.90 -2.83 -2.24
C LEU A 47 3.90 -1.69 -1.98
N THR A 48 3.71 -0.56 -2.66
CA THR A 48 4.57 0.62 -2.51
C THR A 48 4.43 1.26 -1.13
N ALA A 49 3.19 1.40 -0.64
CA ALA A 49 2.93 1.89 0.71
C ALA A 49 3.55 0.96 1.76
N SER A 50 3.43 -0.36 1.58
CA SER A 50 4.05 -1.37 2.44
C SER A 50 5.56 -1.22 2.48
N LEU A 51 6.22 -1.09 1.32
CA LEU A 51 7.67 -0.84 1.23
C LEU A 51 8.08 0.42 2.02
N ILE A 52 7.35 1.53 1.83
CA ILE A 52 7.60 2.79 2.54
C ILE A 52 7.44 2.62 4.05
N MET A 53 6.36 1.96 4.49
CA MET A 53 6.11 1.69 5.91
C MET A 53 7.18 0.80 6.52
N GLY A 54 7.59 -0.26 5.83
CA GLY A 54 8.66 -1.16 6.30
C GLY A 54 9.98 -0.43 6.53
N ALA A 55 10.27 0.57 5.69
CA ALA A 55 11.45 1.41 5.81
C ALA A 55 11.46 2.30 7.07
N MET A 56 10.34 2.41 7.80
CA MET A 56 10.27 3.11 9.09
C MET A 56 10.79 2.28 10.27
N TYR A 57 11.06 0.99 10.05
CA TYR A 57 11.44 0.01 11.07
C TYR A 57 12.86 -0.53 10.82
N LYS A 58 13.33 -1.43 11.70
CA LYS A 58 14.73 -1.91 11.71
C LYS A 58 14.83 -3.38 12.10
N GLY A 59 15.95 -4.01 11.74
CA GLY A 59 16.27 -5.39 12.13
C GLY A 59 15.34 -6.41 11.49
N ASP A 60 14.79 -7.31 12.29
CA ASP A 60 13.91 -8.41 11.91
C ASP A 60 12.42 -8.08 12.08
N GLN A 61 12.10 -6.79 12.24
CA GLN A 61 10.73 -6.29 12.35
C GLN A 61 9.98 -6.47 11.04
N THR A 62 8.71 -6.85 11.14
CA THR A 62 7.83 -7.03 9.98
C THR A 62 6.49 -6.34 10.17
N LEU A 63 5.90 -5.91 9.07
CA LEU A 63 4.55 -5.36 9.01
C LEU A 63 3.72 -6.22 8.07
N THR A 64 2.47 -6.46 8.44
CA THR A 64 1.46 -7.02 7.55
C THR A 64 0.34 -6.01 7.42
N ILE A 65 0.03 -5.62 6.19
CA ILE A 65 -1.05 -4.69 5.86
C ILE A 65 -2.15 -5.49 5.19
N ARG A 66 -3.38 -5.37 5.69
CA ARG A 66 -4.59 -5.93 5.08
C ARG A 66 -5.57 -4.81 4.79
N ILE A 67 -6.01 -4.72 3.54
CA ILE A 67 -7.06 -3.82 3.10
C ILE A 67 -8.25 -4.68 2.70
N ASP A 68 -9.40 -4.38 3.30
CA ASP A 68 -10.67 -5.05 3.04
C ASP A 68 -11.76 -3.99 2.99
N GLY A 69 -12.16 -3.58 1.78
CA GLY A 69 -13.12 -2.49 1.56
C GLY A 69 -14.50 -2.95 1.08
N GLY A 70 -14.71 -4.26 0.99
CA GLY A 70 -15.95 -4.85 0.47
C GLY A 70 -16.16 -4.68 -1.04
N GLY A 71 -15.15 -4.22 -1.79
CA GLY A 71 -15.19 -4.12 -3.23
C GLY A 71 -14.87 -5.44 -3.94
N PRO A 72 -15.05 -5.49 -5.28
CA PRO A 72 -14.87 -6.70 -6.08
C PRO A 72 -13.44 -7.28 -6.05
N ILE A 73 -12.41 -6.48 -5.72
CA ILE A 73 -11.04 -6.99 -5.58
C ILE A 73 -10.85 -7.96 -4.40
N GLY A 74 -11.81 -7.99 -3.47
CA GLY A 74 -11.69 -8.71 -2.21
C GLY A 74 -10.59 -8.10 -1.34
N LYS A 75 -9.82 -8.95 -0.64
CA LYS A 75 -8.74 -8.49 0.23
C LYS A 75 -7.43 -8.25 -0.54
N ILE A 76 -6.74 -7.19 -0.17
CA ILE A 76 -5.33 -6.96 -0.53
C ILE A 76 -4.49 -7.16 0.72
N ILE A 77 -3.53 -8.09 0.68
CA ILE A 77 -2.64 -8.36 1.81
C ILE A 77 -1.20 -8.19 1.36
N THR A 78 -0.41 -7.43 2.12
CA THR A 78 1.03 -7.29 1.89
C THR A 78 1.79 -7.53 3.17
N GLN A 79 3.00 -8.04 3.07
CA GLN A 79 3.94 -8.17 4.17
C GLN A 79 5.30 -7.62 3.74
N VAL A 80 5.92 -6.87 4.63
CA VAL A 80 7.22 -6.23 4.42
C VAL A 80 8.12 -6.45 5.64
N ASN A 81 9.41 -6.63 5.40
CA ASN A 81 10.43 -6.57 6.45
C ASN A 81 11.21 -5.25 6.39
N ALA A 82 11.96 -4.94 7.45
CA ALA A 82 12.76 -3.73 7.53
C ALA A 82 13.88 -3.61 6.46
N ASN A 83 14.18 -4.69 5.74
CA ASN A 83 15.17 -4.74 4.67
C ASN A 83 14.58 -4.41 3.29
N GLY A 84 13.31 -4.01 3.22
CA GLY A 84 12.64 -3.63 1.97
C GLY A 84 12.21 -4.81 1.10
N VAL A 85 12.17 -6.03 1.66
CA VAL A 85 11.60 -7.19 0.96
C VAL A 85 10.10 -7.20 1.19
N VAL A 86 9.34 -7.04 0.10
CA VAL A 86 7.88 -7.04 0.07
C VAL A 86 7.37 -8.29 -0.63
N LYS A 87 6.29 -8.87 -0.09
CA LYS A 87 5.42 -9.82 -0.77
C LYS A 87 3.97 -9.43 -0.55
N GLY A 88 3.07 -9.90 -1.40
CA GLY A 88 1.65 -9.68 -1.22
C GLY A 88 0.79 -10.63 -2.02
N LEU A 89 -0.51 -10.55 -1.80
CA LEU A 89 -1.53 -11.24 -2.56
C LEU A 89 -2.77 -10.35 -2.67
N VAL A 90 -3.53 -10.59 -3.72
CA VAL A 90 -4.84 -10.00 -3.97
C VAL A 90 -5.83 -11.14 -4.19
N GLU A 91 -7.01 -11.04 -3.59
CA GLU A 91 -8.01 -12.11 -3.61
C GLU A 91 -8.58 -12.33 -5.03
N ASN A 92 -9.01 -11.24 -5.69
CA ASN A 92 -9.54 -11.29 -7.06
C ASN A 92 -8.65 -10.46 -8.00
N PRO A 93 -7.64 -11.06 -8.66
CA PRO A 93 -6.70 -10.33 -9.52
C PRO A 93 -7.33 -9.84 -10.84
N HIS A 94 -8.35 -10.51 -11.34
CA HIS A 94 -8.98 -10.26 -12.65
C HIS A 94 -10.12 -9.23 -12.59
N VAL A 95 -9.95 -8.17 -11.80
CA VAL A 95 -10.94 -7.10 -11.66
C VAL A 95 -10.47 -5.83 -12.35
N HIS A 96 -11.32 -5.30 -13.23
CA HIS A 96 -11.10 -4.03 -13.91
C HIS A 96 -12.36 -3.18 -13.93
N ILE A 97 -12.26 -1.97 -13.38
CA ILE A 97 -13.27 -0.92 -13.49
C ILE A 97 -12.53 0.36 -13.85
N SER A 98 -13.00 1.06 -14.89
CA SER A 98 -12.48 2.35 -15.31
C SER A 98 -13.62 3.37 -15.44
N LYS A 99 -13.29 4.66 -15.32
CA LYS A 99 -14.23 5.78 -15.47
C LYS A 99 -13.52 6.95 -16.13
N LYS A 100 -14.02 7.39 -17.29
CA LYS A 100 -13.50 8.55 -18.04
C LYS A 100 -11.96 8.52 -18.16
N ASP A 101 -11.44 7.41 -18.70
CA ASP A 101 -10.02 7.18 -18.98
C ASP A 101 -9.10 7.13 -17.74
N LYS A 102 -9.67 6.84 -16.57
CA LYS A 102 -8.92 6.60 -15.33
C LYS A 102 -9.34 5.29 -14.69
N LEU A 103 -8.38 4.58 -14.11
CA LEU A 103 -8.61 3.40 -13.29
C LEU A 103 -9.42 3.80 -12.05
N ALA A 104 -10.59 3.17 -11.86
CA ALA A 104 -11.49 3.48 -10.75
C ALA A 104 -11.14 2.63 -9.52
N VAL A 105 -9.97 2.89 -8.92
CA VAL A 105 -9.41 2.08 -7.83
C VAL A 105 -10.34 2.02 -6.62
N GLY A 106 -10.93 3.14 -6.20
CA GLY A 106 -11.88 3.17 -5.08
C GLY A 106 -13.12 2.29 -5.30
N MET A 107 -13.61 2.17 -6.54
CA MET A 107 -14.71 1.27 -6.87
C MET A 107 -14.30 -0.21 -6.81
N VAL A 108 -13.04 -0.50 -7.14
CA VAL A 108 -12.48 -1.85 -7.17
C VAL A 108 -12.18 -2.35 -5.75
N VAL A 109 -11.63 -1.49 -4.90
CA VAL A 109 -11.30 -1.78 -3.51
C VAL A 109 -12.55 -1.74 -2.62
N GLY A 110 -13.47 -0.81 -2.91
CA GLY A 110 -14.55 -0.44 -2.01
C GLY A 110 -14.05 0.44 -0.85
N ASN A 111 -14.99 1.08 -0.16
CA ASN A 111 -14.70 1.96 0.98
C ASN A 111 -15.52 1.62 2.23
N ASN A 112 -16.28 0.53 2.22
CA ASN A 112 -17.05 0.08 3.37
C ASN A 112 -16.29 -0.98 4.15
N GLY A 113 -15.13 -0.58 4.70
CA GLY A 113 -14.27 -1.50 5.42
C GLY A 113 -13.02 -0.82 5.98
N PHE A 114 -11.93 -1.56 6.14
CA PHE A 114 -10.80 -1.13 6.96
C PHE A 114 -9.44 -1.40 6.32
N ILE A 115 -8.48 -0.55 6.68
CA ILE A 115 -7.05 -0.89 6.66
C ILE A 115 -6.68 -1.44 8.03
N HIS A 116 -5.98 -2.56 8.05
CA HIS A 116 -5.34 -3.12 9.22
C HIS A 116 -3.83 -3.17 9.01
N VAL A 117 -3.08 -2.76 10.02
CA VAL A 117 -1.62 -2.82 10.04
C VAL A 117 -1.19 -3.60 11.29
N THR A 118 -0.78 -4.84 11.07
CA THR A 118 -0.23 -5.71 12.10
C THR A 118 1.27 -5.51 12.15
N LYS A 119 1.81 -5.15 13.32
CA LYS A 119 3.25 -4.94 13.52
C LYS A 119 3.81 -6.02 14.44
N ASP A 120 4.77 -6.77 13.91
CA ASP A 120 5.61 -7.68 14.67
C ASP A 120 6.95 -6.98 14.90
N LEU A 121 7.06 -6.31 16.06
CA LEU A 121 8.21 -5.47 16.40
C LEU A 121 9.32 -6.22 17.15
N LYS A 122 9.13 -7.51 17.45
CA LYS A 122 10.11 -8.39 18.13
C LYS A 122 10.53 -7.96 19.55
N VAL A 123 9.95 -6.89 20.06
CA VAL A 123 10.21 -6.32 21.40
C VAL A 123 8.99 -6.38 22.31
N ARG A 124 7.84 -6.76 21.77
CA ARG A 124 6.56 -6.91 22.47
C ARG A 124 5.63 -7.80 21.64
N ASP A 125 4.47 -8.09 22.21
CA ASP A 125 3.41 -8.81 21.51
C ASP A 125 3.02 -8.15 20.19
N VAL A 126 2.71 -8.98 19.22
CA VAL A 126 2.19 -8.56 17.92
C VAL A 126 0.89 -7.79 18.16
N PHE A 127 0.78 -6.61 17.58
CA PHE A 127 -0.41 -5.77 17.71
C PHE A 127 -0.90 -5.32 16.35
N THR A 128 -2.20 -5.09 16.24
CA THR A 128 -2.84 -4.61 15.02
C THR A 128 -3.53 -3.29 15.29
N SER A 129 -3.19 -2.28 14.52
CA SER A 129 -3.93 -1.02 14.42
C SER A 129 -4.83 -1.04 13.19
N SER A 130 -5.92 -0.28 13.22
CA SER A 130 -6.85 -0.18 12.10
C SER A 130 -7.45 1.21 11.96
N ALA A 131 -7.93 1.51 10.75
CA ALA A 131 -8.71 2.69 10.43
C ALA A 131 -9.74 2.35 9.34
N GLU A 132 -10.88 3.03 9.35
CA GLU A 132 -11.89 2.94 8.29
C GLU A 132 -11.31 3.50 6.98
N LEU A 133 -11.63 2.82 5.87
CA LEU A 133 -11.37 3.35 4.54
C LEU A 133 -12.24 4.59 4.32
N GLN A 134 -11.63 5.63 3.75
CA GLN A 134 -12.32 6.88 3.44
C GLN A 134 -12.79 6.87 1.98
N THR A 135 -11.93 6.40 1.07
CA THR A 135 -12.21 6.47 -0.37
C THR A 135 -11.91 5.17 -1.12
N GLY A 136 -11.07 4.30 -0.57
CA GLY A 136 -10.61 3.09 -1.27
C GLY A 136 -9.54 3.37 -2.33
N GLU A 137 -9.10 4.63 -2.50
CA GLU A 137 -8.02 5.00 -3.43
C GLU A 137 -6.62 4.64 -2.90
N ILE A 138 -6.54 4.03 -1.71
CA ILE A 138 -5.34 3.56 -1.01
C ILE A 138 -4.50 4.71 -0.43
N ALA A 139 -4.13 5.70 -1.24
CA ALA A 139 -3.25 6.80 -0.80
C ALA A 139 -3.91 7.68 0.27
N GLU A 140 -5.17 8.09 0.04
CA GLU A 140 -5.95 8.88 1.00
C GLU A 140 -6.29 8.06 2.25
N ASP A 141 -6.52 6.75 2.09
CA ASP A 141 -6.79 5.85 3.20
C ASP A 141 -5.56 5.67 4.10
N PHE A 142 -4.35 5.56 3.53
CA PHE A 142 -3.10 5.59 4.31
C PHE A 142 -2.85 6.93 4.97
N THR A 143 -3.16 8.03 4.27
CA THR A 143 -3.08 9.39 4.85
C THR A 143 -3.95 9.49 6.10
N TYR A 144 -5.19 9.01 6.01
CA TYR A 144 -6.12 8.96 7.14
C TYR A 144 -5.64 8.00 8.24
N TYR A 145 -5.16 6.80 7.89
CA TYR A 145 -4.61 5.83 8.84
C TYR A 145 -3.47 6.43 9.68
N PHE A 146 -2.51 7.10 9.04
CA PHE A 146 -1.41 7.73 9.79
C PHE A 146 -1.92 8.82 10.74
N ALA A 147 -2.85 9.67 10.28
CA ALA A 147 -3.41 10.72 11.10
C ALA A 147 -4.23 10.16 12.27
N LYS A 148 -5.06 9.14 12.05
CA LYS A 148 -6.02 8.63 13.04
C LYS A 148 -5.42 7.59 13.98
N SER A 149 -4.66 6.62 13.46
CA SER A 149 -4.19 5.46 14.22
C SER A 149 -2.76 5.64 14.74
N GLU A 150 -1.89 6.34 13.99
CA GLU A 150 -0.52 6.64 14.44
C GLU A 150 -0.41 8.03 15.10
N GLN A 151 -1.44 8.89 14.96
CA GLN A 151 -1.45 10.28 15.43
C GLN A 151 -0.31 11.12 14.80
N ILE A 152 0.00 10.84 13.54
CA ILE A 152 1.04 11.54 12.77
C ILE A 152 0.37 12.22 11.58
N PRO A 153 0.21 13.56 11.60
CA PRO A 153 -0.24 14.31 10.43
C PRO A 153 0.65 13.96 9.22
N SER A 154 0.03 13.43 8.17
CA SER A 154 0.74 12.84 7.04
C SER A 154 0.10 13.26 5.72
N SER A 155 0.85 13.12 4.64
CA SER A 155 0.35 13.20 3.26
C SER A 155 0.99 12.07 2.47
N VAL A 156 0.18 11.24 1.84
CA VAL A 156 0.63 10.06 1.10
C VAL A 156 0.20 10.18 -0.35
N GLY A 157 1.16 10.08 -1.27
CA GLY A 157 0.92 10.01 -2.70
C GLY A 157 1.39 8.67 -3.25
N LEU A 158 0.52 7.96 -3.99
CA LEU A 158 0.83 6.67 -4.59
C LEU A 158 0.32 6.65 -6.04
N GLY A 159 1.18 6.29 -6.97
CA GLY A 159 0.86 6.27 -8.40
C GLY A 159 1.27 4.94 -9.04
N VAL A 160 0.38 4.41 -9.88
CA VAL A 160 0.67 3.27 -10.75
C VAL A 160 0.08 3.61 -12.12
N LEU A 161 0.93 3.59 -13.14
CA LEU A 161 0.51 3.75 -14.53
C LEU A 161 0.47 2.37 -15.17
N VAL A 162 -0.69 1.99 -15.69
CA VAL A 162 -0.90 0.72 -16.40
C VAL A 162 -1.47 1.04 -17.77
N ASN A 163 -1.03 0.31 -18.79
CA ASN A 163 -1.64 0.38 -20.10
C ASN A 163 -2.96 -0.43 -20.10
N GLU A 164 -4.07 0.16 -20.52
CA GLU A 164 -5.40 -0.45 -20.42
C GLU A 164 -5.61 -1.66 -21.33
N LYS A 165 -4.72 -1.87 -22.31
CA LYS A 165 -4.76 -3.01 -23.26
C LYS A 165 -3.92 -4.21 -22.84
N ASN A 166 -3.33 -4.19 -21.64
CA ASN A 166 -2.48 -5.27 -21.15
C ASN A 166 -3.26 -6.53 -20.80
#